data_AF-A0A969D5S2-F1
#
_entry.id   AF-A0A969D5S2-F1
#
_cell.length_a   1.000
_cell.length_b   1.000
_cell.length_c   1.000
_cell.angle_alpha   90.00
_cell.angle_beta   90.00
_cell.angle_gamma   90.00
#
_symmetry.space_group_name_H-M   'P 1'
#
loop_
_entity.id
_entity.type
_entity.pdbx_description
1 polymer ?
#
loop_
_entity_poly.entity_id
_entity_poly.type
_entity_poly.pdbx_seq_one_letter_code
_entity_poly.pdbx_strand_id
1 'polypeptide(L)'
;MPRRVNKKCVECAQMSAAQAQHLHGKGGDGCWHDKRCPRRRSHYRHRQALNEQRRLQYQQQVAGVALGEEQVEMVSLPVAEASVPYANLYIWREKRKDAPIHAIAASVFQDGSKVLEVAPIHCAGYRKRQLEKYVQKDVMGYLQARFGITFFADEIRLEPIECPVAGCPWGDLSFVAEDSGVDL
;
A
#
# COMPACT_ATOMS: atom_id res chain seq x y z
N MET A 1 -7.41 29.22 13.71
CA MET A 1 -7.45 28.44 14.97
C MET A 1 -8.68 28.82 15.79
N PRO A 2 -9.45 27.86 16.33
CA PRO A 2 -10.62 28.17 17.17
C PRO A 2 -10.18 28.88 18.46
N ARG A 3 -10.89 29.95 18.83
CA ARG A 3 -10.58 30.72 20.04
C ARG A 3 -10.82 29.87 21.28
N ARG A 4 -9.87 29.89 22.22
CA ARG A 4 -9.97 29.18 23.50
C ARG A 4 -11.19 29.63 24.28
N VAL A 5 -11.85 28.66 24.92
CA VAL A 5 -13.05 28.90 25.73
C VAL A 5 -12.67 29.59 27.03
N ASN A 6 -13.32 30.70 27.37
CA ASN A 6 -13.14 31.32 28.68
C ASN A 6 -13.96 30.55 29.73
N LYS A 7 -13.28 29.81 30.62
CA LYS A 7 -13.90 28.98 31.66
C LYS A 7 -14.78 29.79 32.62
N LYS A 8 -14.34 30.98 33.03
CA LYS A 8 -15.13 31.89 33.89
C LYS A 8 -16.46 32.28 33.25
N CYS A 9 -16.45 32.56 31.94
CA CYS A 9 -17.70 32.89 31.23
C CYS A 9 -18.63 31.69 31.05
N VAL A 10 -18.10 30.46 31.00
CA VAL A 10 -18.92 29.23 30.96
C VAL A 10 -19.61 29.02 32.30
N GLU A 11 -18.88 29.11 33.40
CA GLU A 11 -19.44 28.98 34.76
C GLU A 11 -20.46 30.09 35.04
N CYS A 12 -20.07 31.34 34.79
CA CYS A 12 -20.95 32.50 34.93
C CYS A 12 -22.23 32.35 34.09
N ALA A 13 -22.17 31.73 32.91
CA ALA A 13 -23.33 31.52 32.06
C ALA A 13 -24.33 30.54 32.67
N GLN A 14 -23.91 29.54 33.45
CA GLN A 14 -24.83 28.55 34.04
C GLN A 14 -25.66 29.10 35.21
N MET A 15 -25.23 30.19 35.82
CA MET A 15 -25.94 30.80 36.96
C MET A 15 -27.16 31.64 36.51
N SER A 16 -27.96 32.16 37.45
CA SER A 16 -28.96 33.18 37.12
C SER A 16 -28.28 34.53 36.83
N ALA A 17 -28.95 35.44 36.10
CA ALA A 17 -28.39 36.76 35.81
C ALA A 17 -28.19 37.59 37.08
N ALA A 18 -29.13 37.51 38.03
CA ALA A 18 -29.05 38.21 39.31
C ALA A 18 -27.88 37.70 40.17
N GLN A 19 -27.66 36.38 40.23
CA GLN A 19 -26.52 35.79 40.93
C GLN A 19 -25.18 36.22 40.31
N ALA A 20 -25.09 36.19 38.98
CA ALA A 20 -23.90 36.61 38.27
C ALA A 20 -23.62 38.12 38.42
N GLN A 21 -24.65 38.96 38.46
CA GLN A 21 -24.51 40.40 38.70
C GLN A 21 -24.12 40.70 40.15
N HIS A 22 -24.58 39.91 41.12
CA HIS A 22 -24.14 40.05 42.51
C HIS A 22 -22.67 39.65 42.68
N LEU A 23 -22.26 38.51 42.13
CA LEU A 23 -20.90 37.97 42.28
C LEU A 23 -19.84 38.67 41.43
N HIS A 24 -20.22 39.16 40.25
CA HIS A 24 -19.29 39.78 39.29
C HIS A 24 -19.57 41.25 39.02
N GLY A 25 -20.57 41.84 39.68
CA GLY A 25 -20.89 43.27 39.58
C GLY A 25 -19.98 44.14 40.43
N LYS A 26 -20.45 45.35 40.74
CA LYS A 26 -19.66 46.37 41.46
C LYS A 26 -19.20 45.95 42.86
N GLY A 27 -19.93 45.02 43.50
CA GLY A 27 -19.57 44.46 44.81
C GLY A 27 -18.75 43.16 44.75
N GLY A 28 -18.35 42.74 43.55
CA GLY A 28 -17.62 41.49 43.31
C GLY A 28 -16.32 41.71 42.54
N ASP A 29 -16.05 40.89 41.53
CA ASP A 29 -14.82 40.99 40.72
C ASP A 29 -14.86 42.04 39.59
N GLY A 30 -15.98 42.80 39.48
CA GLY A 30 -16.14 43.85 38.48
C GLY A 30 -16.18 43.39 37.02
N CYS A 31 -16.25 42.08 36.75
CA CYS A 31 -16.25 41.53 35.40
C CYS A 31 -17.59 41.70 34.66
N TRP A 32 -18.70 41.94 35.39
CA TRP A 32 -20.04 42.05 34.81
C TRP A 32 -20.23 43.36 34.04
N HIS A 33 -20.81 43.25 32.84
CA HIS A 33 -21.12 44.37 31.97
C HIS A 33 -22.54 44.24 31.41
N ASP A 34 -23.43 45.17 31.77
CA ASP A 34 -24.88 45.07 31.50
C ASP A 34 -25.22 44.88 30.02
N LYS A 35 -24.50 45.55 29.10
CA LYS A 35 -24.74 45.40 27.66
C LYS A 35 -24.16 44.13 27.02
N ARG A 36 -23.06 43.58 27.55
CA ARG A 36 -22.28 42.51 26.88
C ARG A 36 -22.48 41.14 27.52
N CYS A 37 -22.62 41.08 28.84
CA CYS A 37 -22.74 39.84 29.60
C CYS A 37 -24.04 39.07 29.30
N PRO A 38 -25.23 39.67 29.18
CA PRO A 38 -26.44 38.91 28.86
C PRO A 38 -26.34 38.13 27.55
N ARG A 39 -25.89 38.77 26.46
CA ARG A 39 -25.68 38.13 25.15
C ARG A 39 -24.60 37.05 25.20
N ARG A 40 -23.46 37.34 25.85
CA ARG A 40 -22.35 36.36 26.00
C ARG A 40 -22.81 35.13 26.79
N ARG A 41 -23.54 35.33 27.90
CA ARG A 41 -24.04 34.23 28.73
C ARG A 41 -25.04 33.36 27.98
N SER A 42 -25.97 33.96 27.22
CA SER A 42 -26.85 33.20 26.33
C SER A 42 -26.06 32.36 25.31
N HIS A 43 -25.04 32.95 24.67
CA HIS A 43 -24.18 32.21 23.74
C HIS A 43 -23.46 31.04 24.42
N TYR A 44 -22.85 31.24 25.60
CA TYR A 44 -22.15 30.16 26.30
C TYR A 44 -23.08 29.05 26.80
N ARG A 45 -24.33 29.36 27.21
CA ARG A 45 -25.34 28.37 27.58
C ARG A 45 -25.70 27.44 26.42
N HIS A 46 -25.97 28.01 25.24
CA HIS A 46 -26.45 27.24 24.09
C HIS A 46 -25.31 26.68 23.22
N ARG A 47 -24.05 26.97 23.56
CA ARG A 47 -22.90 26.60 22.73
C ARG A 47 -22.76 25.09 22.55
N GLN A 48 -23.00 24.29 23.60
CA GLN A 48 -22.88 22.84 23.53
C GLN A 48 -23.90 22.28 22.53
N ALA A 49 -25.18 22.62 22.69
CA ALA A 49 -26.24 22.23 21.76
C ALA A 49 -25.97 22.68 20.31
N LEU A 50 -25.51 23.91 20.10
CA LEU A 50 -25.18 24.41 18.75
C LEU A 50 -23.94 23.72 18.14
N ASN A 51 -23.00 23.26 18.97
CA ASN A 51 -21.85 22.49 18.50
C ASN A 51 -22.25 21.06 18.13
N GLU A 52 -23.10 20.43 18.95
CA GLU A 52 -23.66 19.10 18.69
C GLU A 52 -24.49 19.10 17.41
N GLN A 53 -25.36 20.08 17.22
CA GLN A 53 -26.15 20.23 15.99
C GLN A 53 -25.25 20.38 14.75
N ARG A 54 -24.19 21.18 14.83
CA ARG A 54 -23.21 21.32 13.73
C ARG A 54 -22.43 20.03 13.48
N ARG A 55 -22.09 19.27 14.52
CA ARG A 55 -21.41 17.98 14.39
C ARG A 55 -22.30 16.95 13.70
N LEU A 56 -23.60 16.91 14.04
CA LEU A 56 -24.58 16.04 13.40
C LEU A 56 -24.77 16.40 11.91
N GLN A 57 -24.86 17.68 11.58
CA GLN A 57 -24.95 18.14 10.18
C GLN A 57 -23.70 17.75 9.37
N TYR A 58 -22.50 17.92 9.95
CA TYR A 58 -21.26 17.49 9.29
C TYR A 58 -21.20 15.97 9.11
N GLN A 59 -21.63 15.18 10.11
CA GLN A 59 -21.68 13.72 9.98
C GLN A 59 -22.65 13.27 8.89
N GLN A 60 -23.81 13.92 8.75
CA GLN A 60 -24.76 13.62 7.67
C GLN A 60 -24.22 14.01 6.29
N GLN A 61 -23.49 15.13 6.17
CA GLN A 61 -22.84 15.53 4.92
C GLN A 61 -21.69 14.59 4.54
N VAL A 62 -20.85 14.19 5.49
CA VAL A 62 -19.74 13.26 5.22
C VAL A 62 -20.26 11.84 4.92
N ALA A 63 -21.29 11.37 5.63
CA ALA A 63 -21.93 10.09 5.31
C ALA A 63 -22.61 10.10 3.93
N GLY A 64 -23.20 11.22 3.52
CA GLY A 64 -23.74 11.39 2.17
C GLY A 64 -22.68 11.40 1.07
N VAL A 65 -21.45 11.85 1.37
CA VAL A 65 -20.30 11.78 0.44
C VAL A 65 -19.69 10.37 0.41
N ALA A 66 -19.70 9.62 1.52
CA ALA A 66 -19.22 8.24 1.58
C ALA A 66 -20.16 7.23 0.90
N LEU A 67 -21.46 7.54 0.74
CA LEU A 67 -22.42 6.75 -0.04
C LEU A 67 -22.38 7.05 -1.54
N GLY A 68 -21.60 8.04 -1.97
CA GLY A 68 -21.25 8.31 -3.36
C GLY A 68 -20.03 7.51 -3.82
N GLU A 69 -19.89 6.27 -3.36
CA GLU A 69 -19.03 5.31 -4.04
C GLU A 69 -19.58 5.16 -5.46
N GLU A 70 -18.90 5.79 -6.42
CA GLU A 70 -19.06 5.49 -7.84
C GLU A 70 -19.02 3.97 -7.98
N GLN A 71 -20.18 3.37 -8.26
CA GLN A 71 -20.25 1.96 -8.59
C GLN A 71 -19.51 1.78 -9.90
N VAL A 72 -18.23 1.45 -9.81
CA VAL A 72 -17.40 1.13 -10.98
C VAL A 72 -18.01 -0.11 -11.62
N GLU A 73 -18.54 0.05 -12.83
CA GLU A 73 -19.09 -1.05 -13.62
C GLU A 73 -17.94 -1.99 -14.01
N MET A 74 -17.94 -3.18 -13.42
CA MET A 74 -17.01 -4.25 -13.75
C MET A 74 -17.53 -5.02 -14.96
N VAL A 75 -16.93 -4.80 -16.13
CA VAL A 75 -17.22 -5.55 -17.35
C VAL A 75 -16.13 -6.57 -17.60
N SER A 76 -16.51 -7.85 -17.77
CA SER A 76 -15.60 -8.90 -18.24
C SER A 76 -15.68 -8.98 -19.76
N LEU A 77 -14.60 -8.62 -20.45
CA LEU A 77 -14.50 -8.73 -21.90
C LEU A 77 -13.86 -10.08 -22.26
N PRO A 78 -14.52 -10.95 -23.03
CA PRO A 78 -13.93 -12.22 -23.42
C PRO A 78 -12.71 -11.98 -24.32
N VAL A 79 -11.58 -12.55 -23.96
CA VAL A 79 -10.40 -12.59 -24.85
C VAL A 79 -10.73 -13.60 -25.95
N ALA A 80 -10.87 -13.11 -27.18
CA ALA A 80 -11.40 -13.87 -28.32
C ALA A 80 -10.47 -14.97 -28.85
N GLU A 81 -9.25 -15.06 -28.33
CA GLU A 81 -8.24 -16.03 -28.76
C GLU A 81 -8.14 -17.16 -27.73
N ALA A 82 -8.26 -18.41 -28.20
CA ALA A 82 -7.89 -19.57 -27.42
C ALA A 82 -6.47 -19.35 -26.86
N SER A 83 -6.24 -19.65 -25.58
CA SER A 83 -4.98 -19.37 -24.91
C SER A 83 -3.84 -20.09 -25.65
N VAL A 84 -3.07 -19.33 -26.44
CA VAL A 84 -1.89 -19.85 -27.11
C VAL A 84 -0.84 -20.11 -26.03
N PRO A 85 -0.23 -21.30 -25.98
CA PRO A 85 0.81 -21.58 -25.01
C PRO A 85 1.98 -20.61 -25.24
N TYR A 86 2.50 -20.05 -24.15
CA TYR A 86 3.64 -19.13 -24.20
C TYR A 86 4.69 -19.53 -23.17
N ALA A 87 5.93 -19.12 -23.39
CA ALA A 87 7.04 -19.43 -22.51
C ALA A 87 7.72 -18.17 -22.00
N ASN A 88 8.14 -18.18 -20.73
CA ASN A 88 8.96 -17.14 -20.13
C ASN A 88 10.35 -17.70 -19.81
N LEU A 89 11.38 -16.90 -20.08
CA LEU A 89 12.76 -17.19 -19.71
C LEU A 89 13.11 -16.42 -18.44
N TYR A 90 13.59 -17.10 -17.41
CA TYR A 90 14.05 -16.49 -16.17
C TYR A 90 15.57 -16.46 -16.17
N ILE A 91 16.14 -15.28 -15.90
CA ILE A 91 17.58 -15.03 -15.91
C ILE A 91 17.98 -14.41 -14.58
N TRP A 92 18.72 -15.16 -13.77
CA TRP A 92 19.31 -14.64 -12.54
C TRP A 92 20.62 -13.93 -12.89
N ARG A 93 20.64 -12.61 -12.70
CA ARG A 93 21.76 -11.75 -13.08
C ARG A 93 21.71 -10.45 -12.29
N GLU A 94 22.84 -10.05 -11.72
CA GLU A 94 22.96 -8.73 -11.09
C GLU A 94 22.60 -7.61 -12.08
N LYS A 95 22.10 -6.50 -11.54
CA LYS A 95 21.67 -5.33 -12.33
C LYS A 95 22.76 -4.70 -13.21
N ARG A 96 24.05 -4.90 -12.89
CA ARG A 96 25.16 -4.30 -13.65
C ARG A 96 25.20 -4.83 -15.09
N LYS A 97 25.44 -3.94 -16.06
CA LYS A 97 25.31 -4.21 -17.51
C LYS A 97 26.15 -5.38 -18.02
N ASP A 98 27.28 -5.66 -17.37
CA ASP A 98 28.23 -6.72 -17.76
C ASP A 98 28.32 -7.84 -16.70
N ALA A 99 27.32 -7.96 -15.83
CA ALA A 99 27.24 -9.08 -14.90
C ALA A 99 27.22 -10.41 -15.67
N PRO A 100 27.96 -11.43 -15.22
CA PRO A 100 27.75 -12.78 -15.72
C PRO A 100 26.33 -13.24 -15.36
N ILE A 101 25.75 -14.09 -16.21
CA ILE A 101 24.50 -14.76 -15.88
C ILE A 101 24.83 -15.80 -14.81
N HIS A 102 24.09 -15.75 -13.70
CA HIS A 102 24.24 -16.65 -12.58
C HIS A 102 23.49 -17.97 -12.82
N ALA A 103 22.22 -17.88 -13.23
CA ALA A 103 21.38 -19.04 -13.54
C ALA A 103 20.34 -18.69 -14.61
N ILE A 104 19.77 -19.73 -15.24
CA ILE A 104 18.62 -19.62 -16.15
C ILE A 104 17.59 -20.72 -15.88
N ALA A 105 16.32 -20.43 -16.17
CA ALA A 105 15.21 -21.39 -16.16
C ALA A 105 14.18 -20.96 -17.19
N ALA A 106 13.22 -21.83 -17.52
CA ALA A 106 12.09 -21.45 -18.37
C ALA A 106 10.79 -22.05 -17.84
N SER A 107 9.66 -21.40 -18.10
CA SER A 107 8.34 -21.96 -17.79
C SER A 107 7.39 -21.75 -18.96
N VAL A 108 6.49 -22.71 -19.16
CA VAL A 108 5.42 -22.63 -20.16
C VAL A 108 4.09 -22.49 -19.44
N PHE A 109 3.26 -21.59 -19.96
CA PHE A 109 1.91 -21.36 -19.49
C PHE A 109 0.92 -21.63 -20.61
N GLN A 110 -0.20 -22.24 -20.26
CA GLN A 110 -1.33 -22.51 -21.15
C GLN A 110 -2.61 -22.43 -20.33
N ASP A 111 -3.64 -21.78 -20.86
CA ASP A 111 -4.93 -21.60 -20.19
C ASP A 111 -4.79 -20.98 -18.78
N GLY A 112 -3.86 -20.04 -18.64
CA GLY A 112 -3.58 -19.33 -17.39
C GLY A 112 -2.85 -20.15 -16.31
N SER A 113 -2.42 -21.38 -16.61
CA SER A 113 -1.73 -22.26 -15.66
C SER A 113 -0.33 -22.62 -16.14
N LYS A 114 0.61 -22.80 -15.20
CA LYS A 114 1.97 -23.28 -15.51
C LYS A 114 1.90 -24.79 -15.84
N VAL A 115 2.26 -25.15 -17.07
CA VAL A 115 2.17 -26.54 -17.57
C VAL A 115 3.53 -27.23 -17.71
N LEU A 116 4.62 -26.46 -17.76
CA LEU A 116 5.98 -26.99 -17.81
C LEU A 116 6.94 -26.02 -17.14
N GLU A 117 7.95 -26.57 -16.47
CA GLU A 117 9.09 -25.84 -15.95
C GLU A 117 10.37 -26.56 -16.36
N VAL A 118 11.27 -25.82 -17.02
CA VAL A 118 12.65 -26.24 -17.25
C VAL A 118 13.42 -25.84 -16.01
N ALA A 119 13.94 -26.84 -15.28
CA ALA A 119 14.60 -26.63 -14.01
C ALA A 119 15.74 -25.61 -14.11
N PRO A 120 15.91 -24.77 -13.07
CA PRO A 120 16.96 -23.77 -13.04
C PRO A 120 18.35 -24.41 -13.04
N ILE A 121 19.27 -23.88 -13.85
CA ILE A 121 20.66 -24.33 -13.91
C ILE A 121 21.62 -23.18 -13.60
N HIS A 122 22.66 -23.45 -12.82
CA HIS A 122 23.78 -22.52 -12.66
C HIS A 122 24.55 -22.40 -13.98
N CYS A 123 24.87 -21.16 -14.33
CA CYS A 123 25.61 -20.82 -15.55
C CYS A 123 27.10 -20.60 -15.29
N ALA A 124 27.57 -20.76 -14.05
CA ALA A 124 28.99 -20.66 -13.71
C ALA A 124 29.82 -21.65 -14.55
N GLY A 125 30.84 -21.14 -15.25
CA GLY A 125 31.70 -21.94 -16.12
C GLY A 125 31.24 -22.07 -17.58
N TYR A 126 30.02 -21.63 -17.92
CA TYR A 126 29.55 -21.59 -19.30
C TYR A 126 30.01 -20.32 -20.02
N ARG A 127 30.48 -20.46 -21.26
CA ARG A 127 30.72 -19.31 -22.15
C ARG A 127 29.40 -18.81 -22.71
N LYS A 128 29.32 -17.51 -23.03
CA LYS A 128 28.13 -16.88 -23.63
C LYS A 128 27.55 -17.68 -24.81
N ARG A 129 28.41 -18.09 -25.76
CA ARG A 129 28.00 -18.90 -26.92
C ARG A 129 27.42 -20.27 -26.55
N GLN A 130 27.90 -20.90 -25.48
CA GLN A 130 27.36 -22.19 -25.02
C GLN A 130 25.98 -21.98 -24.41
N LEU A 131 25.79 -20.91 -23.66
CA LEU A 131 24.49 -20.56 -23.06
C LEU A 131 23.46 -20.18 -24.13
N GLU A 132 23.84 -19.33 -25.09
CA GLU A 132 23.00 -18.98 -26.24
C GLU A 132 22.60 -20.24 -27.02
N LYS A 133 23.55 -21.17 -27.24
CA LYS A 133 23.26 -22.45 -27.89
C LYS A 133 22.27 -23.28 -27.08
N TYR A 134 22.45 -23.40 -25.77
CA TYR A 134 21.55 -24.16 -24.90
C TYR A 134 20.13 -23.60 -24.92
N VAL A 135 19.98 -22.28 -24.76
CA VAL A 135 18.67 -21.62 -24.78
C VAL A 135 18.00 -21.76 -26.14
N GLN A 136 18.73 -21.52 -27.24
CA GLN A 136 18.14 -21.49 -28.58
C GLN A 136 17.97 -22.88 -29.22
N LYS A 137 18.87 -23.82 -28.96
CA LYS A 137 18.80 -25.16 -29.58
C LYS A 137 18.08 -26.17 -28.70
N ASP A 138 18.45 -26.22 -27.42
CA ASP A 138 18.00 -27.28 -26.54
C ASP A 138 16.65 -26.91 -25.91
N VAL A 139 16.58 -25.74 -25.25
CA VAL A 139 15.33 -25.28 -24.63
C VAL A 139 14.29 -24.90 -25.68
N MET A 140 14.59 -23.95 -26.57
CA MET A 140 13.62 -23.53 -27.59
C MET A 140 13.26 -24.66 -28.55
N GLY A 141 14.21 -25.52 -28.93
CA GLY A 141 13.92 -26.69 -29.76
C GLY A 141 12.94 -27.66 -29.10
N TYR A 142 13.07 -27.89 -27.79
CA TYR A 142 12.10 -28.70 -27.02
C TYR A 142 10.73 -28.03 -26.94
N LEU A 143 10.69 -26.73 -26.66
CA LEU A 143 9.44 -25.96 -26.55
C LEU A 143 8.69 -25.89 -27.88
N GLN A 144 9.41 -25.69 -29.00
CA GLN A 144 8.84 -25.68 -30.33
C GLN A 144 8.26 -27.05 -30.70
N ALA A 145 8.99 -28.13 -30.45
CA ALA A 145 8.53 -29.48 -30.77
C ALA A 145 7.30 -29.91 -29.97
N ARG A 146 7.20 -29.48 -28.70
CA ARG A 146 6.13 -29.91 -27.78
C ARG A 146 4.91 -28.98 -27.77
N PHE A 147 5.12 -27.68 -27.87
CA PHE A 147 4.07 -26.66 -27.69
C PHE A 147 3.91 -25.73 -28.90
N GLY A 148 4.76 -25.84 -29.93
CA GLY A 148 4.74 -24.93 -31.07
C GLY A 148 5.29 -23.53 -30.78
N ILE A 149 5.91 -23.33 -29.61
CA ILE A 149 6.45 -22.04 -29.17
C ILE A 149 7.77 -21.76 -29.90
N THR A 150 7.88 -20.59 -30.53
CA THR A 150 9.06 -20.19 -31.33
C THR A 150 9.88 -19.05 -30.71
N PHE A 151 9.34 -18.39 -29.68
CA PHE A 151 10.01 -17.31 -28.94
C PHE A 151 9.52 -17.28 -27.49
N PHE A 152 10.29 -16.66 -26.60
CA PHE A 152 9.85 -16.36 -25.24
C PHE A 152 9.00 -15.09 -25.24
N ALA A 153 7.84 -15.13 -24.59
CA ALA A 153 6.99 -13.96 -24.43
C ALA A 153 7.70 -12.90 -23.56
N ASP A 154 8.32 -13.34 -22.46
CA ASP A 154 9.07 -12.48 -21.57
C ASP A 154 10.46 -13.06 -21.23
N GLU A 155 11.43 -12.16 -21.10
CA GLU A 155 12.71 -12.42 -20.43
C GLU A 155 12.72 -11.71 -19.07
N ILE A 156 12.55 -12.49 -18.00
CA ILE A 156 12.40 -12.00 -16.64
C ILE A 156 13.76 -12.03 -15.95
N ARG A 157 14.26 -10.86 -15.55
CA ARG A 157 15.52 -10.73 -14.81
C ARG A 157 15.27 -10.77 -13.30
N LEU A 158 15.95 -11.68 -12.62
CA LEU A 158 15.96 -11.84 -11.16
C LEU A 158 17.36 -11.57 -10.59
N GLU A 159 17.47 -11.23 -9.31
CA GLU A 159 18.77 -11.08 -8.63
C GLU A 159 19.36 -12.44 -8.23
N PRO A 160 20.69 -12.64 -8.22
CA PRO A 160 21.29 -13.94 -7.87
C PRO A 160 20.91 -14.50 -6.50
N ILE A 161 20.56 -13.64 -5.53
CA ILE A 161 20.08 -14.06 -4.20
C ILE A 161 18.72 -14.78 -4.27
N GLU A 162 17.95 -14.54 -5.34
CA GLU A 162 16.66 -15.20 -5.58
C GLU A 162 16.85 -16.55 -6.30
N CYS A 163 18.08 -17.06 -6.42
CA CYS A 163 18.36 -18.30 -7.14
C CYS A 163 17.81 -19.51 -6.36
N PRO A 164 16.90 -20.30 -6.97
CA PRO A 164 16.28 -21.45 -6.31
C PRO A 164 17.14 -22.74 -6.38
N VAL A 165 18.33 -22.70 -6.98
CA VAL A 165 19.18 -23.89 -7.13
C VAL A 165 19.77 -24.26 -5.76
N ALA A 166 19.55 -25.49 -5.31
CA ALA A 166 20.07 -25.97 -4.03
C ALA A 166 21.61 -25.91 -3.97
N GLY A 167 22.16 -25.44 -2.84
CA GLY A 167 23.60 -25.26 -2.67
C GLY A 167 24.13 -24.03 -3.42
N CYS A 168 23.26 -23.07 -3.74
CA CYS A 168 23.66 -21.85 -4.42
C CYS A 168 24.38 -20.91 -3.43
N PRO A 169 25.62 -20.48 -3.73
CA PRO A 169 26.37 -19.61 -2.83
C PRO A 169 25.74 -18.22 -2.65
N TRP A 170 24.74 -17.85 -3.47
CA TRP A 170 24.03 -16.57 -3.37
C TRP A 170 22.65 -16.73 -2.72
N GLY A 171 21.94 -17.82 -3.00
CA GLY A 171 20.64 -18.13 -2.40
C GLY A 171 20.75 -18.55 -0.94
N ASP A 172 21.78 -19.32 -0.59
CA ASP A 172 21.96 -19.86 0.76
C ASP A 172 22.37 -18.78 1.79
N LEU A 173 22.87 -17.62 1.33
CA LEU A 173 23.22 -16.49 2.21
C LEU A 173 21.99 -15.81 2.83
N SER A 174 20.80 -16.04 2.29
CA SER A 174 19.55 -15.51 2.86
C SER A 174 19.14 -16.17 4.18
N PHE A 175 19.75 -17.32 4.55
CA PHE A 175 19.45 -18.04 5.77
C PHE A 175 20.39 -17.74 6.95
N VAL A 176 21.47 -16.97 6.77
CA VAL A 176 22.53 -16.79 7.80
C VAL A 176 22.48 -15.41 8.48
N ALA A 177 21.55 -14.53 8.10
CA ALA A 177 21.53 -13.13 8.55
C ALA A 177 20.66 -12.82 9.80
N GLU A 178 20.15 -13.82 10.54
CA GLU A 178 19.29 -13.58 11.72
C GLU A 178 19.81 -14.12 13.06
N ASP A 179 21.02 -14.71 13.15
CA ASP A 179 21.46 -15.36 14.40
C ASP A 179 22.84 -14.90 14.92
N SER A 180 23.04 -13.59 14.99
CA SER A 180 24.17 -13.01 15.76
C SER A 180 23.70 -11.90 16.71
N GLY A 181 22.73 -12.25 17.56
CA GLY A 181 22.50 -11.58 18.84
C GLY A 181 23.58 -12.01 19.84
N VAL A 182 24.72 -11.34 19.82
CA VAL A 182 25.73 -11.46 20.88
C VAL A 182 25.21 -10.71 22.10
N ASP A 183 24.73 -11.45 23.11
CA ASP A 183 24.52 -10.96 24.46
C ASP A 183 25.87 -10.62 25.10
N LEU A 184 26.05 -9.34 25.46
CA LEU A 184 27.04 -8.85 26.41
C LEU A 184 26.32 -8.09 27.53
#